data_AF-A0A971MFC9-F1
#
_entry.id   AF-A0A971MFC9-F1
#
_cell.length_a   1.000
_cell.length_b   1.000
_cell.length_c   1.000
_cell.angle_alpha   90.00
_cell.angle_beta   90.00
_cell.angle_gamma   90.00
#
_symmetry.space_group_name_H-M   'P 1'
#
loop_
_entity.id
_entity.type
_entity.pdbx_description
1 polymer ?
#
loop_
_entity_poly.entity_id
_entity_poly.type
_entity_poly.pdbx_seq_one_letter_code
_entity_poly.pdbx_strand_id
1 'polypeptide(L)'
;MAIVIIVVAIMATSLTYLITFKLKKGPVLASAIITLASGIFLPYLFPEKGALLATVATTGSYAAMVSRDKFPKLLDIIFVGLIAGTVFILTQEVFVGVGGRLGSIAAISCFTWLGIKKIKDKVL
;
A
#
# COMPACT_ATOMS: atom_id res chain seq x y z
N MET A 1 -1.29 2.33 17.89
CA MET A 1 -0.39 2.62 16.74
C MET A 1 -0.64 1.72 15.54
N ALA A 2 -0.74 0.40 15.71
CA ALA A 2 -1.06 -0.53 14.62
C ALA A 2 -2.27 -0.10 13.77
N ILE A 3 -3.35 0.36 14.42
CA ILE A 3 -4.57 0.83 13.74
C ILE A 3 -4.27 2.01 12.80
N VAL A 4 -3.47 3.00 13.23
CA VAL A 4 -3.14 4.16 12.40
C VAL A 4 -2.32 3.75 11.18
N ILE A 5 -1.38 2.83 11.34
CA ILE A 5 -0.57 2.28 10.23
C ILE A 5 -1.47 1.60 9.20
N ILE A 6 -2.40 0.76 9.65
CA ILE A 6 -3.33 0.06 8.77
C ILE A 6 -4.25 1.05 8.04
N VAL A 7 -4.79 2.04 8.75
CA VAL A 7 -5.64 3.09 8.15
C VAL A 7 -4.86 3.88 7.09
N VAL A 8 -3.62 4.28 7.37
CA VAL A 8 -2.78 5.00 6.41
C VAL A 8 -2.44 4.13 5.20
N ALA A 9 -2.14 2.86 5.40
CA ALA A 9 -1.89 1.92 4.29
C ALA A 9 -3.12 1.75 3.39
N ILE A 10 -4.32 1.61 3.98
CA ILE A 10 -5.59 1.51 3.25
C ILE A 10 -5.91 2.80 2.51
N MET A 11 -5.72 3.96 3.14
CA MET A 11 -5.94 5.25 2.49
C MET A 11 -4.98 5.45 1.32
N ALA A 12 -3.69 5.19 1.51
CA ALA A 12 -2.69 5.36 0.48
C ALA A 12 -2.93 4.42 -0.71
N THR A 13 -3.18 3.12 -0.46
CA THR A 13 -3.54 2.16 -1.52
C THR A 13 -4.78 2.61 -2.29
N SER A 14 -5.83 3.02 -1.59
CA SER A 14 -7.10 3.43 -2.20
C SER A 14 -6.94 4.70 -3.03
N LEU A 15 -6.24 5.72 -2.51
CA LEU A 15 -5.98 6.95 -3.26
C LEU A 15 -5.12 6.69 -4.49
N THR A 16 -4.04 5.92 -4.37
CA THR A 16 -3.17 5.58 -5.51
C THR A 16 -3.95 4.82 -6.59
N TYR A 17 -4.81 3.89 -6.20
CA TYR A 17 -5.69 3.17 -7.13
C TYR A 17 -6.69 4.11 -7.81
N LEU A 18 -7.34 5.00 -7.07
CA LEU A 18 -8.27 5.98 -7.62
C LEU A 18 -7.56 6.92 -8.62
N ILE A 19 -6.37 7.41 -8.29
CA ILE A 19 -5.60 8.27 -9.21
C ILE A 19 -5.16 7.48 -10.46
N THR A 20 -4.74 6.23 -10.30
CA THR A 20 -4.33 5.40 -11.43
C THR A 20 -5.50 5.17 -12.40
N PHE A 21 -6.68 4.80 -11.88
CA PHE A 21 -7.79 4.36 -12.72
C PHE A 21 -8.82 5.44 -13.07
N LYS A 22 -9.14 6.39 -12.17
CA LYS A 22 -10.04 7.50 -12.49
C LYS A 22 -9.34 8.60 -13.29
N LEU A 23 -8.13 8.99 -12.89
CA LEU A 23 -7.40 10.07 -13.58
C LEU A 23 -6.60 9.57 -14.79
N LYS A 24 -6.62 8.25 -15.08
CA LYS A 24 -5.86 7.58 -16.16
C LYS A 24 -4.38 7.97 -16.19
N LYS A 25 -3.85 8.38 -15.03
CA LYS A 25 -2.42 8.69 -14.85
C LYS A 25 -1.71 7.35 -14.62
N GLY A 26 -0.53 7.18 -15.21
CA GLY A 26 0.22 5.92 -15.05
C GLY A 26 0.45 5.57 -13.56
N PRO A 27 0.51 4.27 -13.20
CA PRO A 27 0.62 3.83 -11.80
C PRO A 27 1.85 4.41 -11.09
N VAL A 28 2.95 4.61 -11.82
CA VAL A 28 4.17 5.23 -11.31
C VAL A 28 3.93 6.69 -10.89
N LEU A 29 3.23 7.47 -11.73
CA LEU A 29 2.96 8.87 -11.46
C LEU A 29 1.98 9.04 -10.30
N ALA A 30 0.93 8.19 -10.24
CA ALA A 30 -0.02 8.18 -9.14
C ALA A 30 0.69 7.96 -7.80
N SER A 31 1.63 7.01 -7.76
CA SER A 31 2.40 6.77 -6.55
C SER A 31 3.39 7.88 -6.24
N ALA A 32 4.06 8.46 -7.24
CA ALA A 32 4.99 9.56 -6.99
C ALA A 32 4.28 10.73 -6.29
N ILE A 33 3.06 11.06 -6.72
CA ILE A 33 2.23 12.11 -6.11
C ILE A 33 1.87 11.73 -4.66
N ILE A 34 1.41 10.51 -4.42
CA ILE A 34 0.99 10.07 -3.07
C ILE A 34 2.19 9.96 -2.12
N THR A 35 3.33 9.44 -2.58
CA THR A 35 4.58 9.38 -1.82
C THR A 35 5.09 10.78 -1.49
N LEU A 36 5.09 11.70 -2.45
CA LEU A 36 5.52 13.09 -2.21
C LEU A 36 4.57 13.80 -1.24
N ALA A 37 3.26 13.71 -1.47
CA ALA A 37 2.26 14.31 -0.60
C ALA A 37 2.37 13.73 0.82
N SER A 38 2.49 12.42 0.96
CA SER A 38 2.63 11.80 2.28
C SER A 38 3.92 12.19 2.98
N GLY A 39 5.03 12.32 2.24
CA GLY A 39 6.32 12.77 2.76
C GLY A 39 6.34 14.23 3.22
N ILE A 40 5.45 15.09 2.71
CA ILE A 40 5.34 16.50 3.12
C ILE A 40 4.31 16.68 4.24
N PHE A 41 3.10 16.13 4.06
CA PHE A 41 1.98 16.37 4.96
C PHE A 41 2.07 15.58 6.27
N LEU A 42 2.55 14.33 6.26
CA LEU A 42 2.55 13.51 7.48
C LEU A 42 3.61 13.96 8.51
N PRO A 43 4.83 14.37 8.13
CA PRO A 43 5.77 14.98 9.06
C PRO A 43 5.27 16.31 9.64
N TYR A 44 4.48 17.06 8.86
CA TYR A 44 3.89 18.31 9.34
C TYR A 44 2.76 18.07 10.36
N LEU A 45 1.91 17.07 10.15
CA LEU A 45 0.83 16.73 11.09
C LEU A 45 1.31 15.96 12.34
N PHE A 46 2.36 15.13 12.20
CA PHE A 46 2.87 14.27 13.27
C PHE A 46 4.39 14.39 13.41
N PRO A 47 4.90 15.34 14.20
CA PRO A 47 6.33 15.66 14.29
C PRO A 47 7.22 14.47 14.68
N GLU A 48 6.76 13.61 15.59
CA GLU A 48 7.56 12.48 16.09
C GLU A 48 7.48 11.22 15.22
N LYS A 49 6.43 11.05 14.40
CA LYS A 49 6.09 9.77 13.74
C LYS A 49 5.75 9.89 12.26
N GLY A 50 5.79 11.10 11.71
CA GLY A 50 5.41 11.36 10.33
C GLY A 50 6.30 10.62 9.32
N ALA A 51 7.58 10.42 9.63
CA ALA A 51 8.48 9.62 8.79
C ALA A 51 8.03 8.15 8.66
N LEU A 52 7.64 7.53 9.78
CA LEU A 52 7.08 6.16 9.77
C LEU A 52 5.79 6.10 8.96
N LEU A 53 4.86 7.01 9.21
CA LEU A 53 3.58 7.04 8.49
C LEU A 53 3.78 7.30 6.99
N ALA A 54 4.76 8.13 6.60
CA ALA A 54 5.09 8.37 5.21
C ALA A 54 5.66 7.10 4.54
N THR A 55 6.49 6.33 5.24
CA THR A 55 6.98 5.03 4.71
C THR A 55 5.85 4.01 4.55
N VAL A 56 4.88 4.00 5.45
CA VAL A 56 3.68 3.16 5.34
C VAL A 56 2.83 3.58 4.15
N ALA A 57 2.58 4.87 3.99
CA ALA A 57 1.85 5.42 2.84
C ALA A 57 2.55 5.07 1.52
N THR A 58 3.88 5.18 1.49
CA THR A 58 4.70 4.78 0.33
C THR A 58 4.56 3.28 0.03
N THR A 59 4.60 2.44 1.06
CA THR A 59 4.40 0.98 0.93
C THR A 59 3.02 0.65 0.36
N GLY A 60 1.98 1.28 0.91
CA GLY A 60 0.62 1.12 0.40
C GLY A 60 0.50 1.60 -1.05
N SER A 61 1.12 2.73 -1.37
CA SER A 61 1.12 3.24 -2.74
C SER A 61 1.79 2.28 -3.73
N TYR A 62 2.90 1.65 -3.36
CA TYR A 62 3.51 0.58 -4.18
C TYR A 62 2.59 -0.64 -4.33
N ALA A 63 1.88 -1.04 -3.26
CA ALA A 63 0.93 -2.14 -3.32
C ALA A 63 -0.27 -1.87 -4.24
N ALA A 64 -0.59 -0.60 -4.50
CA ALA A 64 -1.63 -0.19 -5.43
C ALA A 64 -1.16 -0.05 -6.89
N MET A 65 0.13 -0.20 -7.19
CA MET A 65 0.67 -0.24 -8.56
C MET A 65 0.38 -1.59 -9.26
N VAL A 66 -0.89 -1.94 -9.37
CA VAL A 66 -1.33 -3.23 -9.92
C VAL A 66 -2.11 -3.07 -11.23
N SER A 67 -2.11 -4.11 -12.05
CA SER A 67 -2.88 -4.15 -13.30
C SER A 67 -4.38 -4.26 -13.03
N ARG A 68 -5.18 -3.52 -13.80
CA ARG A 68 -6.65 -3.51 -13.68
C ARG A 68 -7.28 -4.90 -13.89
N ASP A 69 -6.69 -5.70 -14.78
CA ASP A 69 -7.18 -7.04 -15.11
C ASP A 69 -7.16 -7.98 -13.90
N LYS A 70 -6.15 -7.84 -13.02
CA LYS A 70 -6.01 -8.69 -11.83
C LYS A 70 -6.82 -8.14 -10.64
N PHE A 71 -6.88 -6.82 -10.53
CA PHE A 71 -7.56 -6.09 -9.45
C PHE A 71 -8.60 -5.13 -10.02
N PRO A 72 -9.78 -5.62 -10.44
CA PRO A 72 -10.83 -4.78 -11.03
C PRO A 72 -11.64 -4.00 -9.98
N LYS A 73 -11.70 -4.49 -8.73
CA LYS A 73 -12.54 -3.92 -7.66
C LYS A 73 -11.70 -3.12 -6.68
N LEU A 74 -12.21 -1.95 -6.28
CA LEU A 74 -11.60 -1.15 -5.19
C LEU A 74 -11.52 -1.95 -3.88
N LEU A 75 -12.50 -2.82 -3.63
CA LEU A 75 -12.50 -3.71 -2.46
C LEU A 75 -11.26 -4.61 -2.40
N ASP A 76 -10.82 -5.14 -3.54
CA ASP A 76 -9.62 -6.00 -3.61
C ASP A 76 -8.38 -5.24 -3.11
N ILE A 77 -8.27 -3.95 -3.46
CA ILE A 77 -7.16 -3.08 -3.07
C ILE A 77 -7.21 -2.70 -1.59
N ILE A 78 -8.40 -2.50 -1.04
CA ILE A 78 -8.56 -2.23 0.39
C ILE A 78 -8.03 -3.41 1.22
N PHE A 79 -8.31 -4.65 0.79
CA PHE A 79 -7.76 -5.84 1.44
C PHE A 79 -6.24 -5.93 1.27
N VAL A 80 -5.70 -5.62 0.09
CA VAL A 80 -4.25 -5.52 -0.11
C VAL A 80 -3.62 -4.49 0.84
N GLY A 81 -4.24 -3.32 1.01
CA GLY A 81 -3.78 -2.29 1.94
C GLY A 81 -3.80 -2.75 3.40
N LEU A 82 -4.80 -3.53 3.80
CA LEU A 82 -4.88 -4.13 5.13
C LEU A 82 -3.75 -5.14 5.36
N ILE A 83 -3.50 -6.02 4.38
CA ILE A 83 -2.39 -6.99 4.44
C ILE A 83 -1.06 -6.25 4.48
N ALA A 84 -0.88 -5.23 3.62
CA ALA A 84 0.35 -4.44 3.57
C ALA A 84 0.64 -3.72 4.90
N GLY A 85 -0.37 -3.11 5.52
CA GLY A 85 -0.23 -2.51 6.85
C GLY A 85 0.15 -3.53 7.92
N THR A 86 -0.43 -4.74 7.87
CA THR A 86 -0.14 -5.82 8.82
C THR A 86 1.29 -6.34 8.65
N VAL A 87 1.69 -6.65 7.42
CA VAL A 87 3.04 -7.13 7.10
C VAL A 87 4.07 -6.04 7.44
N PHE A 88 3.77 -4.77 7.20
CA PHE A 88 4.65 -3.66 7.59
C PHE A 88 4.91 -3.65 9.11
N ILE A 89 3.86 -3.82 9.94
CA ILE A 89 4.02 -3.86 11.40
C ILE A 89 4.91 -5.04 11.83
N LEU A 90 4.73 -6.21 11.21
CA LEU A 90 5.51 -7.41 11.53
C LEU A 90 6.98 -7.29 11.11
N THR A 91 7.26 -6.48 10.09
CA THR A 91 8.58 -6.43 9.45
C THR A 91 9.36 -5.15 9.76
N GLN A 92 8.76 -4.21 10.52
CA GLN A 92 9.33 -2.90 10.82
C GLN A 92 10.72 -2.99 11.48
N GLU A 93 10.96 -4.02 12.31
CA GLU A 93 12.22 -4.22 13.04
C GLU A 93 13.22 -5.11 12.28
N VAL A 94 12.73 -6.01 11.43
CA VAL A 94 13.55 -7.05 10.78
C VAL A 94 14.28 -6.53 9.54
N PHE A 95 13.66 -5.62 8.78
CA PHE A 95 14.22 -5.10 7.52
C PHE A 95 14.74 -3.67 7.63
N VAL A 96 15.20 -3.24 8.81
CA VAL A 96 15.82 -1.91 8.96
C VAL A 96 17.13 -1.87 8.17
N GLY A 97 17.30 -0.87 7.30
CA GLY A 97 18.52 -0.68 6.50
C GLY A 97 18.59 -1.47 5.19
N VAL A 98 17.63 -2.36 4.91
CA VAL A 98 17.60 -3.14 3.66
C VAL A 98 16.87 -2.39 2.55
N GLY A 99 17.58 -2.10 1.46
CA GLY A 99 17.00 -1.52 0.25
C GLY A 99 15.95 -2.46 -0.37
N GLY A 100 14.81 -1.90 -0.79
CA GLY A 100 13.73 -2.66 -1.43
C GLY A 100 12.65 -3.22 -0.47
N ARG A 101 12.80 -3.08 0.85
CA ARG A 101 11.84 -3.63 1.84
C ARG A 101 10.37 -3.27 1.58
N LEU A 102 10.08 -2.01 1.22
CA LEU A 102 8.72 -1.53 1.00
C LEU A 102 8.09 -2.20 -0.22
N GLY A 103 8.88 -2.39 -1.28
CA GLY A 103 8.47 -3.12 -2.48
C GLY A 103 8.20 -4.59 -2.20
N SER A 104 9.03 -5.23 -1.39
CA SER A 104 8.82 -6.63 -0.98
C SER A 104 7.53 -6.80 -0.18
N ILE A 105 7.25 -5.91 0.78
CA ILE A 105 6.00 -5.92 1.56
C ILE A 105 4.79 -5.76 0.63
N ALA A 106 4.87 -4.82 -0.31
CA ALA A 106 3.83 -4.61 -1.32
C ALA A 106 3.60 -5.85 -2.18
N ALA A 107 4.67 -6.47 -2.69
CA ALA A 107 4.59 -7.67 -3.52
C ALA A 107 3.96 -8.85 -2.76
N ILE A 108 4.42 -9.12 -1.53
CA ILE A 108 3.87 -10.17 -0.66
C ILE A 108 2.36 -9.94 -0.47
N SER A 109 1.97 -8.70 -0.16
CA SER A 109 0.56 -8.36 0.09
C SER A 109 -0.34 -8.62 -1.13
N CYS A 110 0.14 -8.23 -2.32
CA CYS A 110 -0.56 -8.50 -3.58
C CYS A 110 -0.65 -10.01 -3.87
N PHE A 111 0.43 -10.77 -3.68
CA PHE A 111 0.42 -12.22 -3.90
C PHE A 111 -0.48 -12.95 -2.93
N THR A 112 -0.50 -12.55 -1.65
CA THR A 112 -1.40 -13.12 -0.65
C THR A 112 -2.85 -12.92 -1.06
N TRP A 113 -3.24 -11.71 -1.48
CA TRP A 113 -4.61 -11.46 -1.94
C TRP A 113 -4.97 -12.24 -3.21
N LEU A 114 -4.07 -12.28 -4.20
CA LEU A 114 -4.29 -13.05 -5.42
C LEU A 114 -4.41 -14.55 -5.14
N GLY A 115 -3.61 -15.09 -4.21
CA GLY A 115 -3.71 -16.47 -3.76
C GLY A 115 -5.08 -16.79 -3.17
N ILE A 116 -5.57 -15.93 -2.27
CA ILE A 116 -6.91 -16.05 -1.68
C ILE A 116 -8.00 -16.02 -2.76
N LYS A 117 -7.91 -15.07 -3.70
CA LYS A 117 -8.88 -14.92 -4.79
C LYS A 117 -8.90 -16.15 -5.70
N LYS A 118 -7.73 -16.67 -6.06
CA LYS A 118 -7.59 -17.86 -6.90
C LYS A 118 -8.07 -19.14 -6.22
N ILE A 119 -7.87 -19.28 -4.90
CA ILE A 119 -8.45 -20.39 -4.13
C ILE A 119 -9.97 -20.30 -4.14
N LYS A 120 -10.51 -19.09 -3.95
CA LYS A 120 -11.97 -18.87 -3.95
C LYS A 120 -12.59 -19.18 -5.31
N ASP A 121 -11.96 -18.79 -6.42
CA ASP A 121 -12.40 -19.13 -7.78
C ASP A 121 -12.24 -20.62 -8.14
N LYS A 122 -11.40 -21.38 -7.40
CA LYS A 122 -11.18 -22.81 -7.65
C LYS A 122 -12.09 -23.71 -6.78
N VAL A 123 -12.67 -23.17 -5.71
CA VAL A 123 -13.51 -23.88 -4.74
C VAL A 123 -15.00 -23.66 -5.00
N LEU A 124 -15.37 -22.63 -5.76
CA LEU A 124 -16.74 -22.29 -6.16
C LEU A 124 -16.98 -22.67 -7.62
#